data_AF-A0A1T4XML0-F1
#
_entry.id   AF-A0A1T4XML0-F1
#
_cell.length_a   1.000
_cell.length_b   1.000
_cell.length_c   1.000
_cell.angle_alpha   90.00
_cell.angle_beta   90.00
_cell.angle_gamma   90.00
#
_symmetry.space_group_name_H-M   'P 1'
#
loop_
_entity.id
_entity.type
_entity.pdbx_description
1 polymer ?
#
loop_
_entity_poly.entity_id
_entity_poly.type
_entity_poly.pdbx_seq_one_letter_code
_entity_poly.pdbx_strand_id
1 'polypeptide(L)'
;MKPTGMPSGLNRWWGVAFSAAILLIVWPWPGVWMGIQSLRLMMRIGTMLGLPVIFGDQQLQVGGLVVPWSDDCAGVAFFAILPLLACWRSWRENSPATLWQTLLLPWLLAAAANGLRVSGILVCRWWLQPAVESLQMHHFLGFVSLLLAVVVILPSSHTRELRVQVLHLAGLLALLTPQLQAPGGWLIALCSMVVLAMRMRRADAISRRFTNVGFTLLWGLAAAWIGFSQMESLWLPWLLVSPFFSRSSMPLCGWLLLPGCLPLIAIQQPWSGIILLPICVVILRCLHWSPKTPDASFSITPSMWRQSFATLAVMLPFAAIGLGKQAVLRQEVPVATLRPQLVAPAQYELHLERQSPQIRVDWIGAQGGGRHHTLPVCMAFRGEHLHTVHDVSAVWTDGKVWRREYFLHEGQLLDRYPAYLKSSFWPTRSSGVHLIFSALSHAMSAQEFAEMTDALAKRVFQHQRELYQTHAKRPLDPALTLDKTQIAETHTQASD
;
A
#
# COMPACT_ATOMS: atom_id res chain seq x y z
N MET A 1 34.10 16.16 -46.11
CA MET A 1 32.91 16.07 -45.23
C MET A 1 32.98 14.75 -44.49
N LYS A 2 33.13 14.78 -43.16
CA LYS A 2 32.94 13.60 -42.29
C LYS A 2 31.50 13.65 -41.75
N PRO A 3 30.54 12.94 -42.34
CA PRO A 3 29.45 12.37 -41.57
C PRO A 3 29.87 10.98 -41.08
N THR A 4 29.08 10.39 -40.20
CA THR A 4 29.24 9.02 -39.68
C THR A 4 30.38 8.81 -38.68
N GLY A 5 30.34 9.61 -37.61
CA GLY A 5 30.65 9.07 -36.29
C GLY A 5 29.46 9.36 -35.38
N MET A 6 28.57 8.39 -35.19
CA MET A 6 27.78 8.30 -33.94
C MET A 6 28.50 7.31 -33.02
N PRO A 7 29.24 7.77 -32.00
CA PRO A 7 29.75 6.88 -30.95
C PRO A 7 29.54 7.53 -29.56
N SER A 8 28.29 7.84 -29.24
CA SER A 8 27.75 8.32 -27.96
C SER A 8 26.33 7.80 -27.73
N GLY A 9 25.99 6.70 -28.41
CA GLY A 9 24.67 6.09 -28.41
C GLY A 9 24.24 5.76 -26.99
N LEU A 10 23.04 6.16 -26.62
CA LEU A 10 22.41 5.68 -25.40
C LEU A 10 22.50 6.49 -24.10
N ASN A 11 22.93 7.77 -24.11
CA ASN A 11 22.33 8.77 -23.17
C ASN A 11 20.78 8.84 -23.27
N ARG A 12 20.29 8.35 -24.43
CA ARG A 12 19.02 7.70 -24.88
C ARG A 12 18.37 6.70 -23.87
N TRP A 13 18.93 6.51 -22.66
CA TRP A 13 18.25 6.18 -21.40
C TRP A 13 17.28 7.27 -20.90
N TRP A 14 17.48 8.52 -21.32
CA TRP A 14 16.70 9.76 -21.18
C TRP A 14 15.46 9.85 -20.24
N GLY A 15 15.48 9.24 -19.05
CA GLY A 15 14.21 8.83 -18.42
C GLY A 15 13.36 7.92 -19.32
N VAL A 16 13.83 7.64 -20.55
CA VAL A 16 13.18 7.35 -21.82
C VAL A 16 12.85 5.87 -21.84
N ALA A 17 11.59 5.50 -22.03
CA ALA A 17 10.55 6.28 -22.68
C ALA A 17 9.72 7.24 -21.76
N PHE A 18 10.30 7.73 -20.66
CA PHE A 18 9.90 8.84 -19.76
C PHE A 18 8.83 8.50 -18.73
N SER A 19 9.09 7.43 -17.99
CA SER A 19 8.02 6.61 -17.43
C SER A 19 7.25 5.85 -18.52
N ALA A 20 7.73 5.90 -19.78
CA ALA A 20 7.32 5.12 -20.97
C ALA A 20 5.83 5.13 -21.22
N ALA A 21 5.35 6.35 -21.33
CA ALA A 21 4.01 6.76 -20.98
C ALA A 21 3.77 6.55 -19.48
N ILE A 22 3.71 7.66 -18.74
CA ILE A 22 3.33 7.86 -17.33
C ILE A 22 2.07 7.05 -17.00
N LEU A 23 2.25 5.73 -16.82
CA LEU A 23 1.24 4.81 -17.33
C LEU A 23 0.95 5.08 -18.83
N LEU A 24 0.66 4.11 -19.71
CA LEU A 24 -0.01 4.50 -20.96
C LEU A 24 -1.43 4.92 -20.54
N ILE A 25 -1.56 6.17 -20.09
CA ILE A 25 -2.71 6.77 -19.42
C ILE A 25 -3.01 6.06 -18.09
N VAL A 26 -3.77 6.69 -17.22
CA VAL A 26 -4.45 6.18 -16.00
C VAL A 26 -5.31 4.90 -16.25
N TRP A 27 -4.95 4.05 -17.21
CA TRP A 27 -5.82 3.32 -18.13
C TRP A 27 -6.39 2.03 -17.52
N PRO A 28 -7.72 1.97 -17.33
CA PRO A 28 -8.39 0.86 -16.65
C PRO A 28 -8.60 -0.41 -17.51
N TRP A 29 -8.33 -0.42 -18.83
CA TRP A 29 -8.97 -1.42 -19.70
C TRP A 29 -8.23 -2.76 -19.92
N PRO A 30 -6.92 -2.82 -20.24
CA PRO A 30 -6.24 -4.11 -20.43
C PRO A 30 -6.09 -4.87 -19.11
N GLY A 31 -5.82 -4.17 -18.00
CA GLY A 31 -5.67 -4.77 -16.68
C GLY A 31 -6.96 -5.40 -16.15
N VAL A 32 -8.10 -4.70 -16.27
CA VAL A 32 -9.42 -5.25 -15.91
C VAL A 32 -9.79 -6.42 -16.82
N TRP A 33 -9.58 -6.29 -18.14
CA TRP A 33 -9.86 -7.39 -19.07
C TRP A 33 -9.00 -8.63 -18.78
N MET A 34 -7.72 -8.46 -18.48
CA MET A 34 -6.81 -9.53 -18.11
C MET A 34 -7.08 -10.09 -16.71
N GLY A 35 -7.54 -9.26 -15.78
CA GLY A 35 -8.07 -9.68 -14.49
C GLY A 35 -9.27 -10.60 -14.65
N ILE A 36 -10.21 -10.22 -15.52
CA ILE A 36 -11.35 -11.05 -15.90
C ILE A 36 -10.88 -12.35 -16.57
N GLN A 37 -9.86 -12.33 -17.44
CA GLN A 37 -9.32 -13.57 -18.01
C GLN A 37 -8.62 -14.45 -16.97
N SER A 38 -7.89 -13.86 -16.01
CA SER A 38 -7.24 -14.56 -14.91
C SER A 38 -8.27 -15.25 -14.01
N LEU A 39 -9.35 -14.54 -13.69
CA LEU A 39 -10.51 -15.08 -12.97
C LEU A 39 -11.17 -16.22 -13.75
N ARG A 40 -11.39 -16.05 -15.06
CA ARG A 40 -11.95 -17.11 -15.93
C ARG A 40 -11.07 -18.35 -15.99
N LEU A 41 -9.75 -18.16 -16.07
CA LEU A 41 -8.79 -19.25 -16.04
C LEU A 41 -8.86 -19.99 -14.70
N MET A 42 -8.92 -19.26 -13.57
CA MET A 42 -9.11 -19.85 -12.26
C MET A 42 -10.43 -20.61 -12.12
N MET A 43 -11.54 -20.05 -12.60
CA MET A 43 -12.85 -20.73 -12.61
C MET A 43 -12.77 -22.04 -13.37
N ARG A 44 -12.11 -22.05 -14.54
CA ARG A 44 -11.90 -23.27 -15.34
C ARG A 44 -11.03 -24.29 -14.61
N ILE A 45 -9.93 -23.86 -14.00
CA ILE A 45 -9.05 -24.75 -13.22
C ILE A 45 -9.82 -25.34 -12.03
N GLY A 46 -10.56 -24.53 -11.27
CA GLY A 46 -11.38 -25.01 -10.16
C GLY A 46 -12.44 -26.01 -10.61
N THR A 47 -13.11 -25.74 -11.74
CA THR A 47 -14.10 -26.67 -12.32
C THR A 47 -13.45 -27.98 -12.76
N MET A 48 -12.26 -27.92 -13.37
CA MET A 48 -11.47 -29.12 -13.72
C MET A 48 -11.05 -29.94 -12.49
N LEU A 49 -10.84 -29.28 -11.35
CA LEU A 49 -10.52 -29.90 -10.07
C LEU A 49 -11.78 -30.34 -9.28
N GLY A 50 -12.97 -30.21 -9.86
CA GLY A 50 -14.23 -30.58 -9.20
C GLY A 50 -14.67 -29.63 -8.08
N LEU A 51 -14.08 -28.43 -8.01
CA LEU A 51 -14.42 -27.41 -7.03
C LEU A 51 -15.41 -26.41 -7.66
N PRO A 52 -16.60 -26.20 -7.06
CA PRO A 52 -17.52 -25.18 -7.56
C PRO A 52 -16.90 -23.81 -7.31
N VAL A 53 -16.73 -23.02 -8.38
CA VAL A 53 -16.21 -21.66 -8.30
C VAL A 53 -17.31 -20.68 -8.70
N ILE A 54 -17.73 -19.83 -7.77
CA ILE A 54 -18.78 -18.83 -7.97
C ILE A 54 -18.16 -17.45 -7.76
N PHE A 55 -18.42 -16.52 -8.68
CA PHE A 55 -17.97 -15.13 -8.55
C PHE A 55 -19.18 -14.22 -8.33
N GLY A 56 -19.21 -13.52 -7.20
CA GLY A 56 -20.19 -12.48 -6.86
C GLY A 56 -19.56 -11.08 -6.86
N ASP A 57 -20.32 -10.07 -6.42
CA ASP A 57 -19.92 -8.65 -6.38
C ASP A 57 -18.79 -8.39 -5.38
N GLN A 58 -17.55 -8.78 -5.73
CA GLN A 58 -16.31 -8.73 -4.92
C GLN A 58 -16.00 -9.96 -4.06
N GLN A 59 -16.61 -11.11 -4.35
CA GLN A 59 -16.28 -12.36 -3.66
C GLN A 59 -16.10 -13.50 -4.65
N LEU A 60 -15.01 -14.24 -4.48
CA LEU A 60 -14.75 -15.51 -5.14
C LEU A 60 -15.03 -16.62 -4.13
N GLN A 61 -16.07 -17.42 -4.37
CA GLN A 61 -16.33 -18.64 -3.63
C GLN A 61 -15.69 -19.82 -4.34
N VAL A 62 -14.85 -20.59 -3.65
CA VAL A 62 -14.23 -21.83 -4.15
C VAL A 62 -14.62 -22.96 -3.19
N GLY A 63 -15.58 -23.80 -3.56
CA GLY A 63 -16.18 -24.75 -2.63
C GLY A 63 -16.92 -24.03 -1.49
N GLY A 64 -16.56 -24.34 -0.25
CA GLY A 64 -17.03 -23.61 0.94
C GLY A 64 -16.21 -22.36 1.29
N LEU A 65 -15.11 -22.08 0.57
CA LEU A 65 -14.21 -20.97 0.89
C LEU A 65 -14.66 -19.69 0.19
N VAL A 66 -15.07 -18.68 0.97
CA VAL A 66 -15.33 -17.32 0.46
C VAL A 66 -14.04 -16.50 0.53
N VAL A 67 -13.66 -15.89 -0.58
CA VAL A 67 -12.45 -15.07 -0.71
C VAL A 67 -12.83 -13.69 -1.20
N PRO A 68 -12.51 -12.62 -0.46
CA PRO A 68 -12.73 -11.27 -0.97
C PRO A 68 -11.85 -11.07 -2.21
N TRP A 69 -12.48 -10.69 -3.33
CA TRP A 69 -11.79 -10.47 -4.60
C TRP A 69 -11.62 -8.98 -4.82
N SER A 70 -10.37 -8.53 -4.76
CA SER A 70 -9.99 -7.15 -5.06
C SER A 70 -9.35 -7.05 -6.44
N ASP A 71 -9.27 -5.83 -6.98
CA ASP A 71 -8.53 -5.56 -8.21
C ASP A 71 -7.01 -5.83 -8.08
N ASP A 72 -6.51 -6.02 -6.86
CA ASP A 72 -5.15 -6.49 -6.62
C ASP A 72 -5.01 -8.00 -6.95
N CYS A 73 -6.04 -8.81 -6.69
CA CYS A 73 -6.10 -10.24 -7.05
C CYS A 73 -6.17 -10.46 -8.58
N ALA A 74 -6.62 -9.45 -9.33
CA ALA A 74 -6.65 -9.45 -10.79
C ALA A 74 -5.25 -9.46 -11.43
N GLY A 75 -4.18 -9.22 -10.65
CA GLY A 75 -2.80 -9.38 -11.14
C GLY A 75 -2.31 -8.25 -12.03
N VAL A 76 -2.96 -7.09 -11.98
CA VAL A 76 -2.65 -5.91 -12.80
C VAL A 76 -1.15 -5.55 -12.73
N ALA A 77 -0.53 -5.72 -11.55
CA ALA A 77 0.91 -5.56 -11.34
C ALA A 77 1.74 -6.38 -12.33
N PHE A 78 1.51 -7.68 -12.40
CA PHE A 78 2.32 -8.60 -13.18
C PHE A 78 2.24 -8.29 -14.67
N PHE A 79 1.02 -8.00 -15.13
CA PHE A 79 0.72 -7.73 -16.53
C PHE A 79 1.22 -6.35 -17.00
N ALA A 80 1.48 -5.42 -16.09
CA ALA A 80 2.17 -4.18 -16.42
C ALA A 80 3.70 -4.36 -16.38
N ILE A 81 4.22 -4.95 -15.31
CA ILE A 81 5.64 -4.93 -14.98
C ILE A 81 6.46 -5.82 -15.92
N LEU A 82 6.01 -7.05 -16.17
CA LEU A 82 6.81 -8.03 -16.89
C LEU A 82 6.97 -7.69 -18.39
N PRO A 83 5.92 -7.25 -19.11
CA PRO A 83 6.08 -6.77 -20.49
C PRO A 83 6.99 -5.54 -20.58
N LEU A 84 6.88 -4.59 -19.64
CA LEU A 84 7.78 -3.43 -19.59
C LEU A 84 9.24 -3.85 -19.42
N LEU A 85 9.51 -4.82 -18.53
CA LEU A 85 10.85 -5.36 -18.31
C LEU A 85 11.40 -6.08 -19.54
N ALA A 86 10.56 -6.83 -20.27
CA ALA A 86 10.96 -7.54 -21.47
C ALA A 86 11.23 -6.61 -22.66
N CYS A 87 10.38 -5.59 -22.86
CA CYS A 87 10.63 -4.52 -23.82
C CYS A 87 11.95 -3.81 -23.52
N TRP A 88 12.20 -3.50 -22.24
CA TRP A 88 13.46 -2.92 -21.79
C TRP A 88 14.66 -3.83 -22.10
N ARG A 89 14.54 -5.13 -21.85
CA ARG A 89 15.61 -6.10 -22.14
C ARG A 89 15.91 -6.20 -23.63
N SER A 90 14.88 -6.45 -24.47
CA SER A 90 15.03 -6.60 -25.92
C SER A 90 15.70 -5.37 -26.53
N TRP A 91 15.32 -4.19 -26.05
CA TRP A 91 15.93 -2.95 -26.47
C TRP A 91 17.38 -2.80 -25.98
N ARG A 92 17.68 -3.14 -24.72
CA ARG A 92 19.04 -3.06 -24.16
C ARG A 92 20.04 -3.98 -24.86
N GLU A 93 19.62 -5.20 -25.16
CA GLU A 93 20.49 -6.19 -25.77
C GLU A 93 20.73 -5.88 -27.27
N ASN A 94 20.08 -4.82 -27.82
CA ASN A 94 20.00 -4.53 -29.27
C ASN A 94 19.70 -5.79 -30.09
N SER A 95 19.07 -6.74 -29.42
CA SER A 95 18.78 -8.05 -29.93
C SER A 95 17.32 -7.95 -30.31
N PRO A 96 16.97 -8.17 -31.59
CA PRO A 96 15.63 -8.61 -31.92
C PRO A 96 15.49 -10.02 -31.33
N ALA A 97 15.46 -10.11 -30.00
CA ALA A 97 14.92 -11.24 -29.29
C ALA A 97 13.63 -11.55 -30.02
N THR A 98 13.51 -12.79 -30.52
CA THR A 98 12.41 -13.20 -31.40
C THR A 98 11.13 -12.60 -30.86
N LEU A 99 10.31 -11.99 -31.72
CA LEU A 99 9.10 -11.23 -31.36
C LEU A 99 8.29 -11.88 -30.21
N TRP A 100 8.27 -13.21 -30.16
CA TRP A 100 7.72 -14.04 -29.09
C TRP A 100 8.30 -13.86 -27.67
N GLN A 101 9.62 -13.74 -27.52
CA GLN A 101 10.28 -13.49 -26.23
C GLN A 101 9.98 -12.10 -25.70
N THR A 102 9.81 -11.12 -26.58
CA THR A 102 9.54 -9.72 -26.22
C THR A 102 8.04 -9.46 -25.98
N LEU A 103 7.14 -10.18 -26.68
CA LEU A 103 5.70 -9.89 -26.66
C LEU A 103 4.77 -10.97 -26.11
N LEU A 104 5.14 -12.24 -26.01
CA LEU A 104 4.23 -13.29 -25.49
C LEU A 104 4.71 -13.88 -24.17
N LEU A 105 5.98 -14.23 -24.08
CA LEU A 105 6.57 -14.81 -22.86
C LEU A 105 6.29 -13.97 -21.60
N PRO A 106 6.41 -12.63 -21.61
CA PRO A 106 6.16 -11.83 -20.41
C PRO A 106 4.70 -11.87 -19.94
N TRP A 107 3.76 -12.00 -20.88
CA TRP A 107 2.33 -12.12 -20.57
C TRP A 107 1.99 -13.49 -20.00
N LEU A 108 2.58 -14.56 -20.55
CA LEU A 108 2.43 -15.91 -19.98
C LEU A 108 3.03 -15.99 -18.58
N LEU A 109 4.21 -15.40 -18.38
CA LEU A 109 4.84 -15.32 -17.06
C LEU A 109 4.03 -14.48 -16.08
N ALA A 110 3.38 -13.41 -16.54
CA ALA A 110 2.49 -12.60 -15.71
C ALA A 110 1.26 -13.39 -15.25
N ALA A 111 0.62 -14.12 -16.17
CA ALA A 111 -0.51 -14.99 -15.85
C ALA A 111 -0.11 -16.11 -14.87
N ALA A 112 1.04 -16.75 -15.11
CA ALA A 112 1.56 -17.80 -14.23
C ALA A 112 1.92 -17.25 -12.83
N ALA A 113 2.59 -16.10 -12.76
CA ALA A 113 2.94 -15.45 -11.50
C ALA A 113 1.69 -15.02 -10.71
N ASN A 114 0.68 -14.46 -11.38
CA ASN A 114 -0.56 -14.12 -10.70
C ASN A 114 -1.32 -15.37 -10.24
N GLY A 115 -1.39 -16.41 -11.07
CA GLY A 115 -1.99 -17.69 -10.69
C GLY A 115 -1.31 -18.31 -9.47
N LEU A 116 0.02 -18.27 -9.41
CA LEU A 116 0.80 -18.75 -8.25
C LEU A 116 0.52 -17.92 -7.00
N ARG A 117 0.47 -16.59 -7.13
CA ARG A 117 0.11 -15.69 -6.03
C ARG A 117 -1.27 -16.01 -5.47
N VAL A 118 -2.30 -16.05 -6.33
CA VAL A 118 -3.68 -16.28 -5.88
C VAL A 118 -3.85 -17.68 -5.30
N SER A 119 -3.23 -18.69 -5.92
CA SER A 119 -3.20 -20.05 -5.36
C SER A 119 -2.54 -20.08 -3.99
N GLY A 120 -1.44 -19.33 -3.79
CA GLY A 120 -0.81 -19.15 -2.49
C GLY A 120 -1.75 -18.55 -1.45
N ILE A 121 -2.53 -17.51 -1.82
CA ILE A 121 -3.53 -16.91 -0.93
C ILE A 121 -4.62 -17.94 -0.57
N LEU A 122 -5.12 -18.70 -1.55
CA LEU A 122 -6.12 -19.75 -1.31
C LEU A 122 -5.60 -20.83 -0.36
N VAL A 123 -4.38 -21.32 -0.57
CA VAL A 123 -3.73 -22.30 0.31
C VAL A 123 -3.56 -21.72 1.72
N CYS A 124 -3.13 -20.46 1.85
CA CYS A 124 -3.03 -19.79 3.14
C CYS A 124 -4.38 -19.68 3.84
N ARG A 125 -5.45 -19.27 3.14
CA ARG A 125 -6.81 -19.21 3.71
C ARG A 125 -7.33 -20.57 4.13
N TRP A 126 -7.07 -21.61 3.32
CA TRP A 126 -7.50 -22.96 3.61
C TRP A 126 -6.78 -23.55 4.82
N TRP A 127 -5.47 -23.33 4.93
CA TRP A 127 -4.64 -23.96 5.97
C TRP A 127 -4.53 -23.15 7.27
N LEU A 128 -4.43 -21.83 7.19
CA LEU A 128 -4.17 -20.94 8.32
C LEU A 128 -5.40 -20.13 8.75
N GLN A 129 -6.56 -20.37 8.11
CA GLN A 129 -7.83 -19.66 8.28
C GLN A 129 -7.82 -18.20 7.76
N PRO A 130 -9.00 -17.61 7.44
CA PRO A 130 -9.10 -16.23 6.98
C PRO A 130 -8.50 -15.19 7.93
N ALA A 131 -8.40 -15.52 9.23
CA ALA A 131 -7.95 -14.61 10.28
C ALA A 131 -6.47 -14.18 10.15
N VAL A 132 -5.63 -14.94 9.43
CA VAL A 132 -4.22 -14.57 9.22
C VAL A 132 -3.99 -13.81 7.91
N GLU A 133 -5.01 -13.70 7.07
CA GLU A 133 -4.88 -12.99 5.80
C GLU A 133 -4.72 -11.49 6.05
N SER A 134 -3.63 -10.94 5.54
CA SER A 134 -3.37 -9.51 5.57
C SER A 134 -2.98 -8.99 4.20
N LEU A 135 -3.19 -7.70 3.96
CA LEU A 135 -2.75 -7.02 2.74
C LEU A 135 -1.24 -7.21 2.50
N GLN A 136 -0.43 -7.34 3.55
CA GLN A 136 1.00 -7.54 3.37
C GLN A 136 1.38 -8.98 2.99
N MET A 137 0.60 -9.99 3.42
CA MET A 137 0.74 -11.36 2.91
C MET A 137 0.49 -11.41 1.41
N HIS A 138 -0.54 -10.69 0.95
CA HIS A 138 -0.84 -10.51 -0.48
C HIS A 138 0.33 -9.89 -1.23
N HIS A 139 0.92 -8.82 -0.69
CA HIS A 139 2.10 -8.18 -1.27
C HIS A 139 3.34 -9.10 -1.26
N PHE A 140 3.55 -9.88 -0.19
CA PHE A 140 4.67 -10.82 -0.08
C PHE A 140 4.57 -11.94 -1.12
N LEU A 141 3.42 -12.61 -1.21
CA LEU A 141 3.17 -13.64 -2.21
C LEU A 141 3.26 -13.06 -3.62
N GLY A 142 2.78 -11.83 -3.81
CA GLY A 142 2.92 -11.08 -5.06
C GLY A 142 4.39 -10.85 -5.44
N PHE A 143 5.20 -10.38 -4.50
CA PHE A 143 6.63 -10.13 -4.69
C PHE A 143 7.41 -11.41 -5.01
N VAL A 144 7.17 -12.51 -4.26
CA VAL A 144 7.83 -13.81 -4.51
C VAL A 144 7.48 -14.32 -5.90
N SER A 145 6.21 -14.26 -6.28
CA SER A 145 5.75 -14.70 -7.61
C SER A 145 6.37 -13.85 -8.73
N LEU A 146 6.46 -12.53 -8.52
CA LEU A 146 7.06 -11.60 -9.47
C LEU A 146 8.55 -11.89 -9.64
N LEU A 147 9.26 -12.16 -8.53
CA LEU A 147 10.68 -12.48 -8.53
C LEU A 147 10.99 -13.70 -9.40
N LEU A 148 10.16 -14.76 -9.31
CA LEU A 148 10.32 -15.96 -10.14
C LEU A 148 10.24 -15.62 -11.63
N ALA A 149 9.22 -14.84 -12.04
CA ALA A 149 9.06 -14.42 -13.43
C ALA A 149 10.21 -13.52 -13.91
N VAL A 150 10.66 -12.60 -13.07
CA VAL A 150 11.78 -11.70 -13.34
C VAL A 150 13.08 -12.46 -13.58
N VAL A 151 13.37 -13.50 -12.80
CA VAL A 151 14.56 -14.36 -12.98
C VAL A 151 14.54 -15.08 -14.33
N VAL A 152 13.37 -15.45 -14.85
CA VAL A 152 13.24 -16.07 -16.18
C VAL A 152 13.47 -15.06 -17.30
N ILE A 153 12.97 -13.83 -17.14
CA ILE A 153 13.16 -12.76 -18.14
C ILE A 153 14.61 -12.30 -18.21
N LEU A 154 15.41 -12.46 -17.15
CA LEU A 154 16.79 -11.98 -17.10
C LEU A 154 17.80 -13.14 -17.10
N PRO A 155 18.62 -13.29 -18.16
CA PRO A 155 19.53 -14.41 -18.25
C PRO A 155 20.62 -14.40 -17.16
N SER A 156 21.10 -15.60 -16.82
CA SER A 156 22.09 -15.85 -15.77
C SER A 156 23.49 -15.28 -16.06
N SER A 157 23.77 -14.91 -17.31
CA SER A 157 25.01 -14.28 -17.77
C SER A 157 25.19 -12.82 -17.31
N HIS A 158 24.15 -12.20 -16.76
CA HIS A 158 24.21 -10.84 -16.25
C HIS A 158 24.94 -10.72 -14.90
N THR A 159 25.65 -9.60 -14.71
CA THR A 159 26.39 -9.32 -13.47
C THR A 159 25.46 -9.33 -12.25
N ARG A 160 25.98 -9.72 -11.08
CA ARG A 160 25.21 -9.71 -9.81
C ARG A 160 24.59 -8.34 -9.51
N GLU A 161 25.24 -7.26 -9.94
CA GLU A 161 24.73 -5.89 -9.84
C GLU A 161 23.39 -5.71 -10.54
N LEU A 162 23.23 -6.27 -11.74
CA LEU A 162 21.99 -6.14 -12.48
C LEU A 162 20.84 -6.84 -11.77
N ARG A 163 21.09 -8.04 -11.22
CA ARG A 163 20.08 -8.78 -10.46
C ARG A 163 19.57 -8.00 -9.26
N VAL A 164 20.47 -7.32 -8.54
CA VAL A 164 20.12 -6.50 -7.38
C VAL A 164 19.32 -5.25 -7.81
N GLN A 165 19.68 -4.57 -8.90
CA GLN A 165 18.91 -3.44 -9.43
C GLN A 165 17.50 -3.84 -9.87
N VAL A 166 17.38 -4.99 -10.51
CA VAL A 166 16.08 -5.51 -10.94
C VAL A 166 15.24 -5.91 -9.73
N LEU A 167 15.85 -6.55 -8.72
CA LEU A 167 15.15 -6.87 -7.48
C LEU A 167 14.61 -5.60 -6.80
N HIS A 168 15.40 -4.52 -6.77
CA HIS A 168 14.96 -3.22 -6.27
C HIS A 168 13.81 -2.63 -7.06
N LEU A 169 13.87 -2.68 -8.40
CA LEU A 169 12.79 -2.25 -9.26
C LEU A 169 11.52 -3.07 -9.03
N ALA A 170 11.64 -4.39 -8.90
CA ALA A 170 10.53 -5.29 -8.59
C ALA A 170 9.91 -4.97 -7.22
N GLY A 171 10.74 -4.71 -6.20
CA GLY A 171 10.28 -4.30 -4.88
C GLY A 171 9.54 -2.95 -4.91
N LEU A 172 10.09 -1.95 -5.61
CA LEU A 172 9.43 -0.65 -5.78
C LEU A 172 8.07 -0.78 -6.49
N LEU A 173 8.01 -1.58 -7.56
CA LEU A 173 6.78 -1.79 -8.32
C LEU A 173 5.74 -2.59 -7.54
N ALA A 174 6.16 -3.58 -6.76
CA ALA A 174 5.28 -4.33 -5.86
C ALA A 174 4.66 -3.43 -4.79
N LEU A 175 5.42 -2.46 -4.25
CA LEU A 175 4.87 -1.46 -3.33
C LEU A 175 3.97 -0.43 -4.02
N LEU A 176 4.27 -0.08 -5.28
CA LEU A 176 3.54 0.96 -6.00
C LEU A 176 2.20 0.47 -6.54
N THR A 177 2.11 -0.78 -6.98
CA THR A 177 0.90 -1.31 -7.62
C THR A 177 -0.38 -1.14 -6.79
N PRO A 178 -0.43 -1.55 -5.51
CA PRO A 178 -1.65 -1.36 -4.70
C PRO A 178 -2.02 0.12 -4.54
N GLN A 179 -1.03 1.03 -4.62
CA GLN A 179 -1.26 2.46 -4.52
C GLN A 179 -1.89 3.05 -5.78
N LEU A 180 -1.73 2.44 -6.97
CA LEU A 180 -2.28 2.97 -8.23
C LEU A 180 -3.81 3.07 -8.22
N GLN A 181 -4.47 2.17 -7.49
CA GLN A 181 -5.93 2.12 -7.36
C GLN A 181 -6.46 2.99 -6.22
N ALA A 182 -5.56 3.43 -5.32
CA ALA A 182 -5.93 4.33 -4.24
C ALA A 182 -6.24 5.74 -4.77
N PRO A 183 -7.10 6.52 -4.08
CA PRO A 183 -7.23 7.94 -4.35
C PRO A 183 -5.85 8.63 -4.32
N GLY A 184 -5.55 9.44 -5.34
CA GLY A 184 -4.22 10.06 -5.48
C GLY A 184 -3.08 9.12 -5.91
N GLY A 185 -3.38 7.85 -6.20
CA GLY A 185 -2.41 6.83 -6.61
C GLY A 185 -1.56 7.19 -7.82
N TRP A 186 -2.14 7.88 -8.79
CA TRP A 186 -1.44 8.40 -9.96
C TRP A 186 -0.31 9.37 -9.59
N LEU A 187 -0.51 10.19 -8.54
CA LEU A 187 0.49 11.16 -8.08
C LEU A 187 1.63 10.46 -7.35
N ILE A 188 1.32 9.44 -6.53
CA ILE A 188 2.30 8.57 -5.88
C ILE A 188 3.19 7.91 -6.93
N ALA A 189 2.58 7.36 -7.98
CA ALA A 189 3.29 6.75 -9.10
C ALA A 189 4.17 7.75 -9.84
N LEU A 190 3.61 8.91 -10.19
CA LEU A 190 4.35 9.96 -10.87
C LEU A 190 5.56 10.41 -10.05
N CYS A 191 5.39 10.71 -8.76
CA CYS A 191 6.49 11.10 -7.88
C CYS A 191 7.56 10.01 -7.78
N SER A 192 7.14 8.76 -7.56
CA SER A 192 8.04 7.62 -7.43
C SER A 192 8.87 7.40 -8.69
N MET A 193 8.23 7.46 -9.86
CA MET A 193 8.88 7.28 -11.16
C MET A 193 9.84 8.43 -11.47
N VAL A 194 9.45 9.69 -11.19
CA VAL A 194 10.33 10.84 -11.39
C VAL A 194 11.55 10.74 -10.47
N VAL A 195 11.37 10.41 -9.19
CA VAL A 195 12.48 10.22 -8.24
C VAL A 195 13.40 9.09 -8.71
N LEU A 196 12.84 7.95 -9.12
CA LEU A 196 13.60 6.80 -9.64
C LEU A 196 14.40 7.20 -10.88
N ALA A 197 13.77 7.87 -11.86
CA ALA A 197 14.42 8.33 -13.08
C ALA A 197 15.59 9.27 -12.79
N MET A 198 15.43 10.20 -11.84
CA MET A 198 16.49 11.10 -11.40
C MET A 198 17.67 10.37 -10.77
N ARG A 199 17.40 9.30 -10.03
CA ARG A 199 18.41 8.48 -9.34
C ARG A 199 19.18 7.59 -10.32
N MET A 200 18.50 7.05 -11.33
CA MET A 200 19.12 6.24 -12.38
C MET A 200 19.94 7.10 -13.38
N ARG A 201 19.55 8.35 -13.61
CA ARG A 201 20.20 9.26 -14.59
C ARG A 201 21.58 9.78 -14.18
N ARG A 202 21.93 9.82 -12.89
CA ARG A 202 23.20 10.40 -12.37
C ARG A 202 24.21 9.34 -11.95
N ALA A 203 24.29 8.22 -12.66
CA ALA A 203 25.21 7.13 -12.34
C ALA A 203 26.70 7.39 -12.69
N ASP A 204 27.04 8.63 -13.08
CA ASP A 204 28.38 9.03 -13.49
C ASP A 204 29.23 9.56 -12.33
N ALA A 205 30.46 9.05 -12.27
CA ALA A 205 31.50 9.27 -11.26
C ALA A 205 31.16 8.76 -9.85
N ILE A 206 31.96 7.79 -9.39
CA ILE A 206 32.04 7.39 -7.98
C ILE A 206 32.56 8.58 -7.18
N SER A 207 31.67 9.48 -6.76
CA SER A 207 32.04 10.39 -5.68
C SER A 207 32.19 9.53 -4.42
N ARG A 208 33.35 9.65 -3.77
CA ARG A 208 33.79 8.93 -2.56
C ARG A 208 32.82 8.98 -1.36
N ARG A 209 31.65 9.62 -1.50
CA ARG A 209 30.60 9.77 -0.48
C ARG A 209 29.76 8.51 -0.24
N PHE A 210 29.81 7.50 -1.12
CA PHE A 210 29.13 6.19 -0.93
C PHE A 210 29.87 5.21 0.00
N THR A 211 30.83 5.73 0.75
CA THR A 211 31.46 5.14 1.93
C THR A 211 30.89 5.72 3.23
N ASN A 212 29.76 6.44 3.19
CA ASN A 212 29.10 6.89 4.42
C ASN A 212 28.34 5.71 5.04
N VAL A 213 29.08 4.87 5.76
CA VAL A 213 28.54 3.87 6.69
C VAL A 213 27.40 4.50 7.51
N GLY A 214 27.56 5.76 7.94
CA GLY A 214 26.53 6.54 8.62
C GLY A 214 25.20 6.67 7.87
N PHE A 215 25.19 6.94 6.56
CA PHE A 215 23.93 7.03 5.79
C PHE A 215 23.28 5.64 5.61
N THR A 216 24.10 4.60 5.38
CA THR A 216 23.59 3.22 5.29
C THR A 216 23.01 2.74 6.61
N LEU A 217 23.66 3.07 7.71
CA LEU A 217 23.17 2.82 9.06
C LEU A 217 21.88 3.59 9.33
N LEU A 218 21.82 4.89 9.02
CA LEU A 218 20.61 5.70 9.20
C LEU A 218 19.45 5.16 8.35
N TRP A 219 19.73 4.75 7.12
CA TRP A 219 18.74 4.11 6.25
C TRP A 219 18.27 2.76 6.81
N GLY A 220 19.18 1.91 7.32
CA GLY A 220 18.83 0.65 7.97
C GLY A 220 18.01 0.86 9.26
N LEU A 221 18.39 1.84 10.08
CA LEU A 221 17.65 2.25 11.29
C LEU A 221 16.26 2.77 10.94
N ALA A 222 16.13 3.52 9.84
CA ALA A 222 14.83 3.94 9.34
C ALA A 222 13.97 2.73 8.94
N ALA A 223 14.55 1.69 8.33
CA ALA A 223 13.84 0.45 8.01
C ALA A 223 13.31 -0.25 9.27
N ALA A 224 14.17 -0.38 10.29
CA ALA A 224 13.81 -0.96 11.58
C ALA A 224 12.70 -0.14 12.26
N TRP A 225 12.81 1.20 12.22
CA TRP A 225 11.78 2.09 12.74
C TRP A 225 10.45 1.94 11.99
N ILE A 226 10.47 1.90 10.65
CA ILE A 226 9.26 1.72 9.82
C ILE A 226 8.60 0.39 10.16
N GLY A 227 9.37 -0.71 10.21
CA GLY A 227 8.86 -2.03 10.57
C GLY A 227 8.28 -2.08 11.99
N PHE A 228 9.00 -1.51 12.97
CA PHE A 228 8.55 -1.47 14.36
C PHE A 228 7.32 -0.58 14.56
N SER A 229 7.22 0.51 13.79
CA SER A 229 6.11 1.48 13.85
C SER A 229 4.91 1.15 12.98
N GLN A 230 5.02 0.10 12.17
CA GLN A 230 4.00 -0.34 11.20
C GLN A 230 3.56 0.80 10.25
N MET A 231 4.47 1.74 9.97
CA MET A 231 4.22 2.87 9.06
C MET A 231 4.43 2.47 7.60
N GLU A 232 3.58 1.58 7.08
CA GLU A 232 3.77 0.95 5.77
C GLU A 232 3.93 1.93 4.60
N SER A 233 3.26 3.09 4.68
CA SER A 233 3.37 4.16 3.67
C SER A 233 4.79 4.70 3.49
N LEU A 234 5.69 4.49 4.47
CA LEU A 234 7.08 4.93 4.40
C LEU A 234 8.00 3.97 3.64
N TRP A 235 7.57 2.73 3.35
CA TRP A 235 8.42 1.76 2.66
C TRP A 235 8.81 2.19 1.25
N LEU A 236 7.87 2.79 0.51
CA LEU A 236 8.12 3.27 -0.86
C LEU A 236 9.17 4.40 -0.91
N PRO A 237 9.01 5.53 -0.18
CA PRO A 237 10.05 6.56 -0.15
C PRO A 237 11.36 6.05 0.44
N TRP A 238 11.34 5.13 1.42
CA TRP A 238 12.54 4.49 1.98
C TRP A 238 13.32 3.70 0.92
N LEU A 239 12.65 2.89 0.08
CA LEU A 239 13.31 2.18 -1.02
C LEU A 239 13.84 3.14 -2.09
N LEU A 240 13.13 4.24 -2.38
CA LEU A 240 13.58 5.25 -3.36
C LEU A 240 14.89 5.94 -2.94
N VAL A 241 15.08 6.18 -1.64
CA VAL A 241 16.30 6.79 -1.10
C VAL A 241 17.43 5.80 -0.80
N SER A 242 17.25 4.51 -1.11
CA SER A 242 18.20 3.46 -0.76
C SER A 242 19.66 3.73 -1.17
N PRO A 243 20.64 3.53 -0.28
CA PRO A 243 22.06 3.79 -0.57
C PRO A 243 22.65 2.84 -1.61
N PHE A 244 22.01 1.69 -1.89
CA PHE A 244 22.56 0.64 -2.73
C PHE A 244 22.28 0.84 -4.23
N PHE A 245 21.32 1.72 -4.56
CA PHE A 245 20.74 1.81 -5.91
C PHE A 245 20.91 3.19 -6.56
N SER A 246 21.69 4.09 -5.94
CA SER A 246 22.06 5.39 -6.51
C SER A 246 23.52 5.67 -6.24
N ARG A 247 24.20 6.33 -7.19
CA ARG A 247 25.61 6.75 -7.08
C ARG A 247 25.78 8.26 -6.83
N SER A 248 24.67 9.00 -6.74
CA SER A 248 24.66 10.47 -6.57
C SER A 248 23.77 10.92 -5.41
N SER A 249 24.07 12.11 -4.86
CA SER A 249 23.18 12.80 -3.93
C SER A 249 21.89 13.21 -4.66
N MET A 250 20.75 12.92 -4.05
CA MET A 250 19.47 13.31 -4.61
C MET A 250 19.38 14.84 -4.64
N PRO A 251 19.06 15.47 -5.79
CA PRO A 251 18.91 16.91 -5.86
C PRO A 251 17.70 17.38 -5.03
N LEU A 252 17.66 18.67 -4.68
CA LEU A 252 16.59 19.25 -3.87
C LEU A 252 15.19 18.92 -4.40
N CYS A 253 14.97 19.00 -5.72
CA CYS A 253 13.68 18.63 -6.31
C CYS A 253 13.31 17.16 -6.07
N GLY A 254 14.26 16.22 -6.01
CA GLY A 254 13.97 14.84 -5.63
C GLY A 254 13.53 14.71 -4.17
N TRP A 255 14.15 15.49 -3.26
CA TRP A 255 13.73 15.53 -1.85
C TRP A 255 12.32 16.11 -1.68
N LEU A 256 11.96 17.11 -2.48
CA LEU A 256 10.62 17.69 -2.49
C LEU A 256 9.54 16.77 -3.07
N LEU A 257 9.92 15.73 -3.83
CA LEU A 257 9.00 14.75 -4.41
C LEU A 257 8.72 13.53 -3.51
N LEU A 258 9.61 13.21 -2.57
CA LEU A 258 9.40 12.09 -1.64
C LEU A 258 8.10 12.21 -0.82
N PRO A 259 7.70 13.38 -0.31
CA PRO A 259 6.41 13.55 0.34
C PRO A 259 5.23 13.14 -0.55
N GLY A 260 5.31 13.40 -1.86
CA GLY A 260 4.30 12.98 -2.83
C GLY A 260 4.18 11.47 -3.03
N CYS A 261 5.12 10.68 -2.50
CA CYS A 261 5.04 9.22 -2.48
C CYS A 261 4.21 8.70 -1.29
N LEU A 262 3.71 9.58 -0.41
CA LEU A 262 2.88 9.23 0.75
C LEU A 262 1.39 9.39 0.41
N PRO A 263 0.54 8.37 0.63
CA PRO A 263 -0.90 8.45 0.34
C PRO A 263 -1.59 9.64 1.00
N LEU A 264 -1.24 9.94 2.26
CA LEU A 264 -1.81 11.07 3.00
C LEU A 264 -1.64 12.41 2.28
N ILE A 265 -0.48 12.62 1.65
CA ILE A 265 -0.18 13.88 0.95
C ILE A 265 -0.77 13.87 -0.45
N ALA A 266 -0.76 12.71 -1.11
CA ALA A 266 -1.32 12.56 -2.45
C ALA A 266 -2.85 12.78 -2.50
N ILE A 267 -3.55 12.48 -1.40
CA ILE A 267 -5.02 12.61 -1.31
C ILE A 267 -5.47 14.04 -0.94
N GLN A 268 -4.67 14.81 -0.21
CA GLN A 268 -5.08 16.14 0.28
C GLN A 268 -4.85 17.27 -0.75
N GLN A 269 -5.95 17.88 -1.19
CA GLN A 269 -6.03 18.97 -2.19
C GLN A 269 -5.92 20.37 -1.53
N PRO A 270 -4.78 20.70 -0.91
CA PRO A 270 -3.96 21.67 -1.66
C PRO A 270 -2.50 21.25 -1.84
N TRP A 271 -2.04 20.21 -1.14
CA TRP A 271 -0.63 19.79 -1.15
C TRP A 271 -0.24 19.14 -2.48
N SER A 272 -1.19 18.51 -3.15
CA SER A 272 -1.04 17.98 -4.52
C SER A 272 -0.48 19.05 -5.48
N GLY A 273 -0.99 20.28 -5.41
CA GLY A 273 -0.53 21.40 -6.25
C GLY A 273 0.92 21.82 -5.99
N ILE A 274 1.35 21.80 -4.72
CA ILE A 274 2.74 22.12 -4.34
C ILE A 274 3.71 21.07 -4.88
N ILE A 275 3.30 19.80 -4.95
CA ILE A 275 4.11 18.69 -5.47
C ILE A 275 4.20 18.70 -7.00
N LEU A 276 3.22 19.26 -7.71
CA LEU A 276 3.28 19.39 -9.17
C LEU A 276 4.39 20.35 -9.64
N LEU A 277 4.72 21.37 -8.84
CA LEU A 277 5.79 22.32 -9.17
C LEU A 277 7.18 21.65 -9.34
N PRO A 278 7.72 20.86 -8.39
CA PRO A 278 8.98 20.15 -8.57
C PRO A 278 8.91 19.12 -9.70
N ILE A 279 7.73 18.51 -9.97
CA ILE A 279 7.55 17.62 -11.14
C ILE A 279 7.79 18.40 -12.44
N CYS A 280 7.13 19.55 -12.61
CA CYS A 280 7.31 20.41 -13.79
C CYS A 280 8.76 20.86 -13.95
N VAL A 281 9.43 21.25 -12.87
CA VAL A 281 10.87 21.63 -12.91
C VAL A 281 11.74 20.47 -13.35
N VAL A 282 11.47 19.25 -12.89
CA VAL A 282 12.24 18.07 -13.31
C VAL A 282 11.97 17.73 -14.78
N ILE A 283 10.72 17.76 -15.22
CA ILE A 283 10.35 17.54 -16.63
C ILE A 283 11.05 18.57 -17.53
N LEU A 284 10.96 19.87 -17.21
CA LEU A 284 11.59 20.93 -17.98
C LEU A 284 13.13 20.79 -18.01
N ARG A 285 13.74 20.41 -16.90
CA ARG A 285 15.18 20.10 -16.84
C ARG A 285 15.55 18.82 -17.58
N CYS A 286 14.63 17.87 -17.73
CA CYS A 286 14.84 16.75 -18.63
C CYS A 286 14.80 17.24 -20.09
N LEU A 287 13.80 18.02 -20.49
CA LEU A 287 13.66 18.48 -21.87
C LEU A 287 14.82 19.34 -22.38
N HIS A 288 15.47 20.16 -21.54
CA HIS A 288 16.46 21.15 -21.97
C HIS A 288 17.93 20.73 -21.82
N TRP A 289 18.22 19.54 -21.33
CA TRP A 289 19.57 19.23 -20.86
C TRP A 289 20.40 18.48 -21.91
N SER A 290 21.58 18.99 -22.27
CA SER A 290 22.44 18.33 -23.25
C SER A 290 23.21 17.16 -22.62
N PRO A 291 23.21 15.95 -23.22
CA PRO A 291 23.89 14.79 -22.67
C PRO A 291 25.41 15.00 -22.65
N LYS A 292 26.01 15.02 -21.46
CA LYS A 292 27.47 14.88 -21.33
C LYS A 292 27.83 13.41 -21.53
N THR A 293 28.92 13.14 -22.24
CA THR A 293 29.49 11.79 -22.41
C THR A 293 29.99 11.28 -21.06
N PRO A 294 29.63 10.06 -20.64
CA PRO A 294 30.15 9.48 -19.41
C PRO A 294 31.65 9.16 -19.56
N ASP A 295 32.46 9.51 -18.57
CA ASP A 295 33.87 9.13 -18.52
C ASP A 295 34.00 7.62 -18.26
N ALA A 296 34.75 6.94 -19.13
CA ALA A 296 34.73 5.49 -19.31
C ALA A 296 35.59 4.67 -18.32
N SER A 297 35.96 5.20 -17.15
CA SER A 297 36.80 4.44 -16.22
C SER A 297 36.29 4.56 -14.79
N PHE A 298 35.75 3.47 -14.24
CA PHE A 298 35.91 3.03 -12.84
C PHE A 298 35.06 1.76 -12.60
N SER A 299 35.71 0.60 -12.54
CA SER A 299 35.10 -0.66 -12.07
C SER A 299 35.41 -0.86 -10.59
N ILE A 300 34.48 -0.47 -9.72
CA ILE A 300 34.48 -0.96 -8.33
C ILE A 300 33.40 -2.00 -8.24
N THR A 301 33.80 -3.27 -8.23
CA THR A 301 32.93 -4.39 -7.89
C THR A 301 32.42 -4.21 -6.46
N PRO A 302 31.10 -4.11 -6.22
CA PRO A 302 30.55 -4.03 -4.87
C PRO A 302 30.96 -5.28 -4.09
N SER A 303 31.34 -5.10 -2.82
CA SER A 303 31.63 -6.22 -1.92
C SER A 303 30.41 -7.13 -1.77
N MET A 304 30.64 -8.45 -1.70
CA MET A 304 29.59 -9.48 -1.64
C MET A 304 28.55 -9.25 -0.53
N TRP A 305 29.00 -8.72 0.62
CA TRP A 305 28.12 -8.40 1.75
C TRP A 305 27.12 -7.28 1.45
N ARG A 306 27.50 -6.26 0.65
CA ARG A 306 26.61 -5.14 0.28
C ARG A 306 25.47 -5.62 -0.60
N GLN A 307 25.75 -6.53 -1.53
CA GLN A 307 24.73 -7.12 -2.41
C GLN A 307 23.76 -7.98 -1.62
N SER A 308 24.27 -8.82 -0.71
CA SER A 308 23.43 -9.66 0.16
C SER A 308 22.55 -8.82 1.07
N PHE A 309 23.10 -7.76 1.67
CA PHE A 309 22.33 -6.83 2.50
C PHE A 309 21.28 -6.06 1.68
N ALA A 310 21.61 -5.61 0.47
CA ALA A 310 20.65 -4.95 -0.43
C ALA A 310 19.48 -5.89 -0.79
N THR A 311 19.76 -7.16 -1.08
CA THR A 311 18.73 -8.18 -1.32
C THR A 311 17.82 -8.38 -0.12
N LEU A 312 18.39 -8.56 1.07
CA LEU A 312 17.61 -8.68 2.32
C LEU A 312 16.75 -7.43 2.56
N ALA A 313 17.31 -6.25 2.31
CA ALA A 313 16.62 -5.01 2.56
C ALA A 313 15.42 -4.78 1.62
N VAL A 314 15.47 -5.28 0.37
CA VAL A 314 14.30 -5.26 -0.53
C VAL A 314 13.18 -6.19 -0.04
N MET A 315 13.50 -7.22 0.76
CA MET A 315 12.50 -8.11 1.36
C MET A 315 11.84 -7.53 2.61
N LEU A 316 12.48 -6.58 3.30
CA LEU A 316 11.98 -6.03 4.56
C LEU A 316 10.55 -5.48 4.52
N PRO A 317 10.11 -4.71 3.50
CA PRO A 317 8.72 -4.23 3.42
C PRO A 317 7.67 -5.34 3.49
N PHE A 318 8.03 -6.54 3.02
CA PHE A 318 7.14 -7.68 2.92
C PHE A 318 7.27 -8.64 4.11
N ALA A 319 8.36 -8.56 4.89
CA ALA A 319 8.66 -9.45 6.00
C ALA A 319 8.45 -8.80 7.39
N ALA A 320 8.50 -7.46 7.49
CA ALA A 320 8.56 -6.75 8.76
C ALA A 320 7.32 -6.95 9.68
N ILE A 321 6.17 -7.36 9.14
CA ILE A 321 4.94 -7.59 9.90
C ILE A 321 5.06 -8.79 10.85
N GLY A 322 5.90 -9.78 10.50
CA GLY A 322 6.17 -10.93 11.38
C GLY A 322 6.81 -10.53 12.70
N LEU A 323 7.52 -9.40 12.73
CA LEU A 323 8.25 -8.91 13.91
C LEU A 323 7.37 -8.08 14.86
N GLY A 324 6.23 -7.56 14.39
CA GLY A 324 5.38 -6.61 15.12
C GLY A 324 4.10 -7.18 15.73
N LYS A 325 3.90 -8.51 15.73
CA LYS A 325 2.64 -9.20 16.10
C LYS A 325 2.09 -8.92 17.51
N GLN A 326 2.79 -8.17 18.37
CA GLN A 326 2.28 -7.83 19.70
C GLN A 326 1.13 -6.80 19.71
N ALA A 327 0.93 -6.02 18.65
CA ALA A 327 -0.12 -4.98 18.64
C ALA A 327 -1.55 -5.51 18.35
N VAL A 328 -1.68 -6.69 17.72
CA VAL A 328 -2.99 -7.27 17.35
C VAL A 328 -3.79 -7.73 18.57
N LEU A 329 -3.14 -7.95 19.71
CA LEU A 329 -3.77 -8.45 20.94
C LEU A 329 -4.50 -7.37 21.76
N ARG A 330 -4.52 -6.10 21.32
CA ARG A 330 -5.24 -5.01 22.01
C ARG A 330 -6.19 -4.27 21.07
N GLN A 331 -6.99 -5.01 20.31
CA GLN A 331 -8.08 -4.38 19.57
C GLN A 331 -9.17 -3.98 20.57
N GLU A 332 -9.45 -2.68 20.67
CA GLU A 332 -10.52 -2.18 21.53
C GLU A 332 -11.87 -2.62 20.95
N VAL A 333 -12.62 -3.40 21.72
CA VAL A 333 -13.99 -3.83 21.39
C VAL A 333 -14.98 -2.90 22.10
N PRO A 334 -16.09 -2.50 21.44
CA PRO A 334 -17.12 -1.70 22.10
C PRO A 334 -17.75 -2.49 23.24
N VAL A 335 -18.03 -1.81 24.36
CA VAL A 335 -18.72 -2.41 25.50
C VAL A 335 -20.16 -2.81 25.16
N ALA A 336 -20.67 -3.87 25.79
CA ALA A 336 -22.02 -4.39 25.53
C ALA A 336 -23.15 -3.36 25.75
N THR A 337 -22.93 -2.38 26.65
CA THR A 337 -23.89 -1.28 26.90
C THR A 337 -24.09 -0.36 25.69
N LEU A 338 -23.15 -0.36 24.73
CA LEU A 338 -23.29 0.33 23.44
C LEU A 338 -24.08 -0.47 22.40
N ARG A 339 -24.60 -1.65 22.79
CA ARG A 339 -25.35 -2.60 21.94
C ARG A 339 -24.73 -2.76 20.55
N PRO A 340 -23.45 -3.17 20.47
CA PRO A 340 -22.74 -3.23 19.21
C PRO A 340 -23.32 -4.30 18.28
N GLN A 341 -23.63 -3.94 17.05
CA GLN A 341 -23.98 -4.85 15.98
C GLN A 341 -22.78 -5.01 15.04
N LEU A 342 -22.28 -6.23 14.88
CA LEU A 342 -21.15 -6.49 13.99
C LEU A 342 -21.57 -6.25 12.53
N VAL A 343 -20.84 -5.36 11.83
CA VAL A 343 -21.06 -5.05 10.41
C VAL A 343 -20.00 -5.75 9.56
N ALA A 344 -18.74 -5.72 10.00
CA ALA A 344 -17.60 -6.35 9.34
C ALA A 344 -16.51 -6.64 10.39
N PRO A 345 -15.45 -7.40 10.05
CA PRO A 345 -14.34 -7.64 10.99
C PRO A 345 -13.80 -6.32 11.57
N ALA A 346 -13.83 -6.22 12.90
CA ALA A 346 -13.47 -5.03 13.69
C ALA A 346 -14.30 -3.77 13.42
N GLN A 347 -15.47 -3.89 12.79
CA GLN A 347 -16.39 -2.78 12.55
C GLN A 347 -17.76 -3.09 13.15
N TYR A 348 -18.27 -2.18 13.97
CA TYR A 348 -19.56 -2.31 14.64
C TYR A 348 -20.41 -1.07 14.40
N GLU A 349 -21.71 -1.27 14.24
CA GLU A 349 -22.70 -0.20 14.41
C GLU A 349 -23.10 -0.14 15.88
N LEU A 350 -23.11 1.05 16.47
CA LEU A 350 -23.46 1.24 17.88
C LEU A 350 -24.89 1.76 18.01
N HIS A 351 -25.61 1.22 19.00
CA HIS A 351 -26.95 1.66 19.36
C HIS A 351 -27.01 2.02 20.84
N LEU A 352 -27.02 3.31 21.12
CA LEU A 352 -27.13 3.83 22.49
C LEU A 352 -28.60 4.10 22.84
N GLU A 353 -28.94 3.94 24.12
CA GLU A 353 -30.26 4.34 24.61
C GLU A 353 -30.50 5.83 24.34
N ARG A 354 -31.69 6.20 23.87
CA ARG A 354 -32.02 7.60 23.53
C ARG A 354 -31.10 8.22 22.46
N GLN A 355 -30.43 7.42 21.64
CA GLN A 355 -29.81 7.89 20.41
C GLN A 355 -30.92 8.32 19.43
N SER A 356 -30.71 9.42 18.70
CA SER A 356 -31.64 9.79 17.63
C SER A 356 -31.62 8.69 16.55
N PRO A 357 -32.80 8.21 16.09
CA PRO A 357 -32.86 7.21 15.04
C PRO A 357 -32.29 7.70 13.70
N GLN A 358 -32.06 9.01 13.57
CA GLN A 358 -31.50 9.63 12.36
C GLN A 358 -29.96 9.64 12.33
N ILE A 359 -29.28 9.35 13.45
CA ILE A 359 -27.82 9.34 13.52
C ILE A 359 -27.33 7.91 13.69
N ARG A 360 -26.54 7.46 12.73
CA ARG A 360 -25.78 6.21 12.80
C ARG A 360 -24.40 6.46 13.39
N VAL A 361 -23.90 5.50 14.18
CA VAL A 361 -22.56 5.55 14.78
C VAL A 361 -21.80 4.28 14.42
N ASP A 362 -20.74 4.43 13.64
CA ASP A 362 -19.85 3.34 13.28
C ASP A 362 -18.60 3.38 14.16
N TRP A 363 -18.32 2.26 14.82
CA TRP A 363 -17.06 1.96 15.50
C TRP A 363 -16.15 1.21 14.55
N ILE A 364 -15.02 1.80 14.20
CA ILE A 364 -14.02 1.20 13.32
C ILE A 364 -12.75 0.95 14.13
N GLY A 365 -12.53 -0.31 14.48
CA GLY A 365 -11.26 -0.78 15.02
C GLY A 365 -10.19 -0.80 13.93
N ALA A 366 -8.92 -0.69 14.32
CA ALA A 366 -7.84 -0.82 13.34
C ALA A 366 -7.83 -2.21 12.73
N GLN A 367 -7.92 -2.31 11.40
CA GLN A 367 -7.74 -3.57 10.69
C GLN A 367 -6.23 -3.82 10.54
N GLY A 368 -5.71 -4.78 11.33
CA GLY A 368 -4.27 -4.95 11.53
C GLY A 368 -3.70 -3.93 12.52
N GLY A 369 -2.42 -3.56 12.37
CA GLY A 369 -1.79 -2.50 13.19
C GLY A 369 -1.62 -1.16 12.48
N GLY A 370 -2.34 -0.96 11.37
CA GLY A 370 -2.39 0.34 10.68
C GLY A 370 -3.11 1.40 11.51
N ARG A 371 -2.70 2.67 11.37
CA ARG A 371 -3.38 3.80 12.01
C ARG A 371 -4.59 4.26 11.18
N HIS A 372 -5.56 4.88 11.85
CA HIS A 372 -6.73 5.44 11.19
C HIS A 372 -6.35 6.66 10.35
N HIS A 373 -7.08 6.86 9.26
CA HIS A 373 -6.96 8.04 8.41
C HIS A 373 -8.08 9.03 8.73
N THR A 374 -8.04 10.23 8.17
CA THR A 374 -9.17 11.17 8.28
C THR A 374 -10.39 10.63 7.55
N LEU A 375 -11.58 11.04 7.98
CA LEU A 375 -12.87 10.69 7.38
C LEU A 375 -12.93 11.01 5.88
N PRO A 376 -12.48 12.19 5.39
CA PRO A 376 -12.39 12.43 3.94
C PRO A 376 -11.52 11.42 3.20
N VAL A 377 -10.40 10.97 3.79
CA VAL A 377 -9.54 9.96 3.19
C VAL A 377 -10.24 8.59 3.20
N CYS A 378 -10.83 8.19 4.33
CA CYS A 378 -11.58 6.95 4.46
C CYS A 378 -12.75 6.86 3.46
N MET A 379 -13.50 7.95 3.27
CA MET A 379 -14.61 8.00 2.31
C MET A 379 -14.12 8.04 0.85
N ALA A 380 -13.00 8.69 0.57
CA ALA A 380 -12.40 8.66 -0.77
C ALA A 380 -12.04 7.24 -1.21
N PHE A 381 -11.56 6.38 -0.29
CA PHE A 381 -11.33 4.96 -0.57
C PHE A 381 -12.62 4.18 -0.90
N ARG A 382 -13.79 4.72 -0.53
CA ARG A 382 -15.12 4.17 -0.84
C ARG A 382 -15.76 4.84 -2.07
N GLY A 383 -15.02 5.70 -2.78
CA GLY A 383 -15.52 6.44 -3.93
C GLY A 383 -16.41 7.64 -3.58
N GLU A 384 -16.43 8.06 -2.32
CA GLU A 384 -17.19 9.22 -1.85
C GLU A 384 -16.29 10.44 -1.67
N HIS A 385 -16.71 11.58 -2.23
CA HIS A 385 -16.00 12.84 -2.09
C HIS A 385 -16.71 13.73 -1.08
N LEU A 386 -16.01 14.01 0.02
CA LEU A 386 -16.52 14.85 1.09
C LEU A 386 -16.01 16.28 0.97
N HIS A 387 -16.91 17.23 1.20
CA HIS A 387 -16.61 18.66 1.28
C HIS A 387 -16.90 19.15 2.71
N THR A 388 -16.13 20.12 3.18
CA THR A 388 -16.39 20.78 4.46
C THR A 388 -17.65 21.63 4.36
N VAL A 389 -18.52 21.56 5.37
CA VAL A 389 -19.66 22.48 5.48
C VAL A 389 -19.15 23.84 5.95
N HIS A 390 -19.53 24.91 5.24
CA HIS A 390 -19.19 26.27 5.65
C HIS A 390 -19.81 26.58 7.02
N ASP A 391 -19.06 27.26 7.88
CA ASP A 391 -19.46 27.72 9.21
C ASP A 391 -19.73 26.64 10.29
N VAL A 392 -19.68 25.34 9.95
CA VAL A 392 -19.80 24.25 10.92
C VAL A 392 -18.52 23.43 10.97
N SER A 393 -17.73 23.63 12.03
CA SER A 393 -16.42 23.00 12.15
C SER A 393 -16.51 21.47 12.22
N ALA A 394 -15.62 20.78 11.50
CA ALA A 394 -15.50 19.31 11.54
C ALA A 394 -16.77 18.54 11.13
N VAL A 395 -17.66 19.15 10.33
CA VAL A 395 -18.73 18.45 9.62
C VAL A 395 -18.41 18.42 8.14
N TRP A 396 -18.55 17.23 7.55
CA TRP A 396 -18.35 16.98 6.14
C TRP A 396 -19.62 16.46 5.48
N THR A 397 -19.73 16.65 4.16
CA THR A 397 -20.89 16.22 3.39
C THR A 397 -20.53 15.83 1.96
N ASP A 398 -21.29 14.90 1.40
CA ASP A 398 -21.36 14.62 -0.05
C ASP A 398 -22.62 15.27 -0.69
N GLY A 399 -23.32 16.13 0.06
CA GLY A 399 -24.61 16.72 -0.29
C GLY A 399 -25.83 15.93 0.18
N LYS A 400 -25.69 14.63 0.48
CA LYS A 400 -26.78 13.74 0.89
C LYS A 400 -26.70 13.31 2.34
N VAL A 401 -25.50 13.24 2.90
CA VAL A 401 -25.25 12.72 4.25
C VAL A 401 -24.26 13.61 4.97
N TRP A 402 -24.64 14.09 6.15
CA TRP A 402 -23.73 14.71 7.10
C TRP A 402 -22.85 13.64 7.73
N ARG A 403 -21.54 13.89 7.81
CA ARG A 403 -20.58 13.00 8.45
C ARG A 403 -19.64 13.78 9.37
N ARG A 404 -19.29 13.17 10.51
CA ARG A 404 -18.32 13.70 11.47
C ARG A 404 -17.52 12.56 12.09
N GLU A 405 -16.27 12.86 12.47
CA GLU A 405 -15.36 11.87 13.04
C GLU A 405 -14.88 12.23 14.44
N TYR A 406 -14.58 11.18 15.21
CA TYR A 406 -13.86 11.26 16.47
C TYR A 406 -12.93 10.04 16.59
N PHE A 407 -11.98 10.11 17.52
CA PHE A 407 -11.07 9.00 17.80
C PHE A 407 -11.09 8.68 19.29
N LEU A 408 -11.18 7.39 19.62
CA LEU A 408 -10.88 6.92 20.97
C LEU A 408 -9.47 6.38 20.97
N HIS A 409 -8.63 6.89 21.86
CA HIS A 409 -7.25 6.43 21.97
C HIS A 409 -6.79 6.54 23.42
N GLU A 410 -6.40 5.41 24.01
CA GLU A 410 -5.84 5.34 25.38
C GLU A 410 -6.68 6.08 26.43
N GLY A 411 -8.00 5.85 26.40
CA GLY A 411 -8.91 6.46 27.35
C GLY A 411 -9.13 7.96 27.15
N GLN A 412 -8.87 8.48 25.95
CA GLN A 412 -9.21 9.85 25.54
C GLN A 412 -10.16 9.84 24.34
N LEU A 413 -11.10 10.80 24.33
CA LEU A 413 -11.89 11.15 23.16
C LEU A 413 -11.23 12.35 22.47
N LEU A 414 -10.85 12.17 21.21
CA LEU A 414 -10.17 13.16 20.39
C LEU A 414 -11.09 13.56 19.24
N ASP A 415 -11.38 14.85 19.13
CA ASP A 415 -12.31 15.44 18.16
C ASP A 415 -11.63 15.90 16.86
N ARG A 416 -10.31 15.76 16.78
CA ARG A 416 -9.49 16.25 15.66
C ARG A 416 -8.37 15.28 15.32
N TYR A 417 -8.19 15.05 14.02
CA TYR A 417 -7.16 14.15 13.52
C TYR A 417 -5.72 14.54 13.92
N PRO A 418 -5.29 15.82 13.95
CA PRO A 418 -3.94 16.15 14.42
C PRO A 418 -3.66 15.73 15.87
N ALA A 419 -4.68 15.81 16.74
CA ALA A 419 -4.56 15.35 18.13
C ALA A 419 -4.44 13.81 18.19
N TYR A 420 -5.28 13.11 17.41
CA TYR A 420 -5.19 11.66 17.23
C TYR A 420 -3.81 11.23 16.73
N LEU A 421 -3.33 11.82 15.65
CA LEU A 421 -2.03 11.50 15.06
C LEU A 421 -0.91 11.72 16.07
N LYS A 422 -0.93 12.84 16.81
CA LYS A 422 0.05 13.11 17.86
C LYS A 422 0.01 12.06 18.98
N SER A 423 -1.19 11.64 19.39
CA SER A 423 -1.37 10.65 20.46
C SER A 423 -0.94 9.23 20.05
N SER A 424 -1.17 8.85 18.79
CA SER A 424 -0.92 7.51 18.26
C SER A 424 0.43 7.38 17.53
N PHE A 425 1.19 8.46 17.35
CA PHE A 425 2.40 8.51 16.51
C PHE A 425 3.50 7.52 16.91
N TRP A 426 3.58 7.15 18.20
CA TRP A 426 4.65 6.31 18.68
C TRP A 426 4.44 4.84 18.28
N PRO A 427 5.49 4.08 17.89
CA PRO A 427 5.38 2.72 17.36
C PRO A 427 4.63 1.72 18.23
N THR A 428 4.73 1.88 19.56
CA THR A 428 4.14 0.95 20.54
C THR A 428 2.74 1.37 20.99
N ARG A 429 2.21 2.50 20.48
CA ARG A 429 0.87 2.98 20.83
C ARG A 429 -0.14 2.24 19.99
N SER A 430 -1.30 1.97 20.57
CA SER A 430 -2.42 1.37 19.85
C SER A 430 -2.90 2.31 18.74
N SER A 431 -3.43 1.76 17.65
CA SER A 431 -4.12 2.57 16.65
C SER A 431 -5.42 3.20 17.17
N GLY A 432 -5.95 2.73 18.30
CA GLY A 432 -7.23 3.18 18.85
C GLY A 432 -8.41 2.86 17.95
N VAL A 433 -9.47 3.63 18.08
CA VAL A 433 -10.75 3.46 17.40
C VAL A 433 -11.11 4.74 16.65
N HIS A 434 -11.65 4.58 15.46
CA HIS A 434 -12.24 5.67 14.68
C HIS A 434 -13.76 5.57 14.79
N LEU A 435 -14.38 6.61 15.33
CA LEU A 435 -15.83 6.75 15.41
C LEU A 435 -16.30 7.62 14.25
N ILE A 436 -17.19 7.11 13.43
CA ILE A 436 -17.81 7.86 12.33
C ILE A 436 -19.31 7.99 12.60
N PHE A 437 -19.77 9.23 12.62
CA PHE A 437 -21.18 9.56 12.77
C PHE A 437 -21.73 9.94 11.41
N SER A 438 -22.94 9.47 11.08
CA SER A 438 -23.60 9.82 9.82
C SER A 438 -25.11 10.06 10.00
N ALA A 439 -25.65 11.00 9.24
CA ALA A 439 -27.09 11.30 9.21
C ALA A 439 -27.50 11.84 7.83
N LEU A 440 -28.73 11.58 7.39
CA LEU A 440 -29.23 12.12 6.12
C LEU A 440 -29.33 13.66 6.19
N SER A 441 -28.88 14.34 5.15
CA SER A 441 -28.75 15.81 5.14
C SER A 441 -30.09 16.54 5.19
N HIS A 442 -31.17 15.88 4.76
CA HIS A 442 -32.53 16.40 4.83
C HIS A 442 -33.23 16.15 6.18
N ALA A 443 -32.67 15.29 7.03
CA ALA A 443 -33.29 14.93 8.30
C ALA A 443 -33.02 15.95 9.42
N MET A 444 -31.92 16.68 9.33
CA MET A 444 -31.47 17.66 10.32
C MET A 444 -30.50 18.67 9.70
N SER A 445 -30.32 19.82 10.35
CA SER A 445 -29.30 20.79 9.92
C SER A 445 -27.87 20.32 10.25
N ALA A 446 -26.85 20.88 9.58
CA ALA A 446 -25.46 20.57 9.89
C ALA A 446 -25.04 20.97 11.32
N GLN A 447 -25.59 22.08 11.83
CA GLN A 447 -25.36 22.56 13.19
C GLN A 447 -25.97 21.61 14.23
N GLU A 448 -27.23 21.23 14.02
CA GLU A 448 -27.93 20.25 14.85
C GLU A 448 -27.19 18.90 14.87
N PHE A 449 -26.77 18.43 13.69
CA PHE A 449 -25.95 17.22 13.57
C PHE A 449 -24.64 17.33 14.37
N ALA A 450 -23.93 18.46 14.29
CA ALA A 450 -22.70 18.68 15.05
C ALA A 450 -22.94 18.60 16.56
N GLU A 451 -23.96 19.27 17.07
CA GLU A 451 -24.30 19.29 18.50
C GLU A 451 -24.70 17.91 19.01
N MET A 452 -25.55 17.21 18.26
CA MET A 452 -26.02 15.87 18.62
C MET A 452 -24.87 14.84 18.59
N THR A 453 -23.98 14.92 17.61
CA THR A 453 -22.83 14.03 17.51
C THR A 453 -21.79 14.30 18.60
N ASP A 454 -21.58 15.56 19.01
CA ASP A 454 -20.70 15.87 20.16
C ASP A 454 -21.23 15.28 21.46
N ALA A 455 -22.54 15.39 21.70
CA ALA A 455 -23.17 14.77 22.86
C ALA A 455 -23.06 13.23 22.80
N LEU A 456 -23.30 12.64 21.63
CA LEU A 456 -23.28 11.19 21.46
C LEU A 456 -21.87 10.61 21.58
N ALA A 457 -20.85 11.25 21.00
CA ALA A 457 -19.45 10.86 21.13
C ALA A 457 -18.97 10.87 22.59
N LYS A 458 -19.35 11.91 23.36
CA LYS A 458 -19.06 11.96 24.81
C LYS A 458 -19.72 10.82 25.58
N ARG A 459 -20.94 10.44 25.22
CA ARG A 459 -21.65 9.31 25.84
C ARG A 459 -21.00 7.98 25.49
N VAL A 460 -20.64 7.75 24.22
CA VAL A 460 -19.88 6.56 23.80
C VAL A 460 -18.59 6.44 24.62
N PHE A 461 -17.86 7.55 24.74
CA PHE A 461 -16.64 7.61 25.53
C PHE A 461 -16.86 7.31 27.02
N GLN A 462 -17.93 7.85 27.63
CA GLN A 462 -18.27 7.58 29.03
C GLN A 462 -18.49 6.09 29.28
N HIS A 463 -19.32 5.44 28.47
CA HIS A 463 -19.57 4.00 28.56
C HIS A 463 -18.28 3.18 28.39
N GLN A 464 -17.42 3.55 27.44
CA GLN A 464 -16.15 2.86 27.23
C GLN A 464 -15.18 3.08 28.42
N ARG A 465 -15.15 4.29 28.99
CA ARG A 465 -14.26 4.65 30.10
C ARG A 465 -14.60 3.91 31.40
N GLU A 466 -15.88 3.69 31.67
CA GLU A 466 -16.32 2.89 32.82
C GLU A 466 -15.67 1.50 32.80
N LEU A 467 -15.58 0.87 31.63
CA LEU A 467 -14.91 -0.43 31.48
C LEU A 467 -13.39 -0.33 31.71
N TYR A 468 -12.71 0.70 31.19
CA TYR A 468 -11.29 0.93 31.47
C TYR A 468 -10.98 1.10 32.97
N GLN A 469 -11.83 1.83 33.69
CA GLN A 469 -11.68 2.03 35.13
C GLN A 469 -11.95 0.76 35.93
N THR A 470 -12.82 -0.11 35.42
CA THR A 470 -13.13 -1.41 36.06
C THR A 470 -12.01 -2.43 35.84
N HIS A 471 -11.41 -2.47 34.64
CA HIS A 471 -10.28 -3.36 34.35
C HIS A 471 -8.95 -2.87 34.95
N ALA A 472 -8.70 -1.57 35.05
CA ALA A 472 -7.48 -1.05 35.70
C ALA A 472 -7.41 -1.39 37.21
N LYS A 473 -8.54 -1.75 37.83
CA LYS A 473 -8.63 -2.15 39.25
C LYS A 473 -8.53 -3.67 39.48
N ARG A 474 -8.51 -4.50 38.43
CA ARG A 474 -8.23 -5.93 38.53
C ARG A 474 -6.90 -6.23 37.84
N PRO A 475 -5.90 -6.84 38.50
CA PRO A 475 -4.74 -7.34 37.78
C PRO A 475 -5.23 -8.26 36.66
N LEU A 476 -4.73 -8.04 35.44
CA LEU A 476 -5.03 -8.86 34.26
C LEU A 476 -4.72 -10.31 34.63
N ASP A 477 -5.77 -11.11 34.81
CA ASP A 477 -5.66 -12.54 34.98
C ASP A 477 -5.18 -13.12 33.64
N PRO A 478 -3.98 -13.73 33.56
CA PRO A 478 -3.45 -14.24 32.30
C PRO A 478 -4.34 -15.32 31.66
N ALA A 479 -5.31 -15.87 32.41
CA ALA A 479 -6.28 -16.86 31.93
C ALA A 479 -7.36 -16.32 30.97
N LEU A 480 -7.51 -14.99 30.79
CA LEU A 480 -8.41 -14.41 29.78
C LEU A 480 -7.77 -14.29 28.38
N THR A 481 -6.60 -14.92 28.17
CA THR A 481 -6.08 -15.16 26.83
C THR A 481 -6.96 -16.21 26.14
N LEU A 482 -7.90 -15.74 25.32
CA LEU A 482 -8.59 -16.50 24.27
C LEU A 482 -8.95 -17.94 24.67
N ASP A 483 -10.13 -18.10 25.26
CA ASP A 483 -10.78 -19.41 25.31
C ASP A 483 -11.06 -19.86 23.87
N LYS A 484 -10.10 -20.62 23.30
CA LYS A 484 -10.14 -21.18 21.95
C LYS A 484 -11.33 -22.13 21.73
N THR A 485 -12.05 -22.46 22.79
CA THR A 485 -13.14 -23.45 22.77
C THR A 485 -14.49 -22.84 22.37
N GLN A 486 -14.73 -21.53 22.60
CA GLN A 486 -16.04 -20.93 22.26
C GLN A 486 -16.27 -20.65 20.77
N ILE A 487 -15.23 -20.61 19.94
CA ILE A 487 -15.38 -20.47 18.48
C ILE A 487 -15.65 -21.84 17.80
N ALA A 488 -15.32 -22.95 18.46
CA ALA A 488 -15.58 -24.29 17.92
C ALA A 488 -17.05 -24.71 18.09
N GLU A 489 -17.74 -24.27 19.15
CA GLU A 489 -19.10 -24.73 19.45
C GLU A 489 -20.18 -23.99 18.64
N THR A 490 -19.93 -22.76 18.19
CA THR A 490 -20.90 -22.04 17.33
C THR A 490 -20.94 -22.52 15.88
N HIS A 491 -19.93 -23.28 15.44
CA HIS A 491 -19.90 -23.86 14.09
C HIS A 491 -20.45 -25.29 14.00
N THR A 492 -20.80 -25.92 15.14
CA THR A 492 -21.36 -27.29 15.14
C THR A 492 -22.89 -27.29 15.32
N GLN A 493 -23.52 -26.15 15.67
CA GLN A 493 -24.98 -26.04 15.82
C GLN A 493 -25.71 -25.39 14.63
N ALA A 494 -25.00 -25.11 13.52
CA ALA A 494 -25.61 -24.62 12.27
C ALA A 494 -25.63 -25.70 11.16
N SER A 495 -25.44 -26.96 11.52
CA SER A 495 -25.58 -28.12 10.64
C SER A 495 -26.35 -29.24 11.37
N ASP A 496 -27.61 -28.94 11.67
CA ASP A 496 -28.72 -29.91 11.82
C ASP A 496 -29.99 -29.28 11.23
#